data_AF-A0A380K1V1-F1
#
_entry.id   AF-A0A380K1V1-F1
#
_cell.length_a   1.000
_cell.length_b   1.000
_cell.length_c   1.000
_cell.angle_alpha   90.00
_cell.angle_beta   90.00
_cell.angle_gamma   90.00
#
_symmetry.space_group_name_H-M   'P 1'
#
loop_
_entity.id
_entity.type
_entity.pdbx_description
1 polymer ?
#
loop_
_entity_poly.entity_id
_entity_poly.type
_entity_poly.pdbx_seq_one_letter_code
_entity_poly.pdbx_strand_id
1 'polypeptide(L)'
;MPFTHGCGECDACRAGFDGTCDNHPGDTNWSSGFQSEYVRFHYANWALIKIPGQPSDYSEGMMKSLLTLADVMPTGYHAARVADVKRGDKVVVIGDGAVGQCAVIAAKMRGASQIVLMSRHEDRQQMALASGATAVVAERGEEGIAKVRQILGGGADAALECVGTEAAMEQALGVIHNGGRIGFVGVPHYNNRPLGSTFAQNITVGGGPASVTTYDKQLLLKAVLDGDINPGRVFTNTYRLDDINQAYKDMQDRKTIKSLIAMD
;
A
#
# COMPACT_ATOMS: atom_id res chain seq x y z
N MET A 1 -11.09 11.25 0.98
CA MET A 1 -10.45 12.14 -0.01
C MET A 1 -9.09 11.56 -0.33
N PRO A 2 -8.77 11.30 -1.59
CA PRO A 2 -7.48 10.74 -1.99
C PRO A 2 -6.28 11.64 -1.62
N PHE A 3 -5.16 11.05 -1.20
CA PHE A 3 -3.91 11.79 -0.97
C PHE A 3 -3.26 12.27 -2.28
N THR A 4 -3.46 11.53 -3.38
CA THR A 4 -3.08 11.92 -4.74
C THR A 4 -4.32 12.12 -5.60
N HIS A 5 -4.27 13.07 -6.54
CA HIS A 5 -5.43 13.38 -7.37
C HIS A 5 -5.06 13.95 -8.73
N GLY A 6 -5.82 13.56 -9.76
CA GLY A 6 -5.60 13.98 -11.14
C GLY A 6 -6.78 14.70 -11.77
N CYS A 7 -6.58 15.23 -12.98
CA CYS A 7 -7.62 15.93 -13.72
C CYS A 7 -8.64 15.00 -14.39
N GLY A 8 -8.30 13.71 -14.59
CA GLY A 8 -9.15 12.74 -15.28
C GLY A 8 -9.05 12.75 -16.81
N GLU A 9 -8.29 13.68 -17.39
CA GLU A 9 -8.32 13.95 -18.83
C GLU A 9 -6.96 13.89 -19.52
N CYS A 10 -5.84 14.04 -18.80
CA CYS A 10 -4.51 13.91 -19.39
C CYS A 10 -4.12 12.46 -19.67
N ASP A 11 -3.05 12.24 -20.41
CA ASP A 11 -2.59 10.90 -20.80
C ASP A 11 -2.25 10.03 -19.59
N ALA A 12 -1.59 10.58 -18.56
CA ALA A 12 -1.37 9.87 -17.30
C ALA A 12 -2.69 9.43 -16.65
N CYS A 13 -3.67 10.32 -16.54
CA CYS A 13 -4.98 9.99 -15.95
C CYS A 13 -5.72 8.91 -16.76
N ARG A 14 -5.75 9.04 -18.09
CA ARG A 14 -6.39 8.06 -18.99
C ARG A 14 -5.71 6.69 -18.97
N ALA A 15 -4.40 6.66 -18.75
CA ALA A 15 -3.63 5.43 -18.56
C ALA A 15 -3.79 4.81 -17.16
N GLY A 16 -4.55 5.45 -16.27
CA GLY A 16 -4.78 4.98 -14.89
C GLY A 16 -3.63 5.28 -13.94
N PHE A 17 -2.88 6.35 -14.22
CA PHE A 17 -1.79 6.94 -13.41
C PHE A 17 -2.16 8.34 -12.90
N ASP A 18 -3.39 8.51 -12.41
CA ASP A 18 -3.90 9.83 -11.98
C ASP A 18 -3.17 10.44 -10.78
N GLY A 19 -2.44 9.64 -10.00
CA GLY A 19 -1.56 10.13 -8.93
C GLY A 19 -0.26 10.80 -9.41
N THR A 20 0.01 10.78 -10.71
CA THR A 20 1.10 11.51 -11.37
C THR A 20 0.55 12.27 -12.57
N CYS A 21 -0.53 13.01 -12.36
CA CYS A 21 -1.25 13.73 -13.41
C CYS A 21 -0.41 14.84 -14.06
N ASP A 22 -0.30 14.83 -15.39
CA ASP A 22 0.45 15.83 -16.17
C ASP A 22 -0.09 17.26 -16.01
N ASN A 23 -1.40 17.41 -15.86
CA ASN A 23 -2.07 18.72 -15.64
C ASN A 23 -2.11 19.13 -14.17
N HIS A 24 -1.51 18.33 -13.28
CA HIS A 24 -1.40 18.64 -11.86
C HIS A 24 -0.04 18.17 -11.33
N PRO A 25 1.06 18.84 -11.74
CA PRO A 25 2.40 18.35 -11.44
C PRO A 25 2.84 18.66 -10.00
N GLY A 26 3.80 17.86 -9.52
CA GLY A 26 4.56 18.11 -8.31
C GLY A 26 3.75 18.02 -7.01
N ASP A 27 4.20 18.78 -6.01
CA ASP A 27 3.65 18.78 -4.64
C ASP A 27 2.17 19.16 -4.58
N THR A 28 1.64 19.81 -5.62
CA THR A 28 0.21 20.17 -5.66
C THR A 28 -0.70 18.98 -5.94
N ASN A 29 -0.19 17.90 -6.56
CA ASN A 29 -0.93 16.64 -6.73
C ASN A 29 -1.13 15.90 -5.39
N TRP A 30 -0.17 16.06 -4.49
CA TRP A 30 -0.16 15.47 -3.16
C TRP A 30 -0.93 16.40 -2.25
N SER A 31 -2.18 16.04 -1.97
CA SER A 31 -3.03 16.82 -1.10
C SER A 31 -2.39 16.97 0.29
N SER A 32 -2.45 18.20 0.81
CA SER A 32 -1.98 18.55 2.15
C SER A 32 -3.07 19.29 2.91
N GLY A 33 -2.86 19.52 4.20
CA GLY A 33 -3.83 20.26 5.03
C GLY A 33 -5.04 19.45 5.50
N PHE A 34 -5.02 18.12 5.42
CA PHE A 34 -6.12 17.27 5.90
C PHE A 34 -6.37 17.33 7.41
N GLN A 35 -5.42 17.86 8.19
CA GLN A 35 -5.55 18.10 9.62
C GLN A 35 -5.99 19.56 9.86
N SER A 36 -7.11 19.92 9.25
CA SER A 36 -7.73 21.24 9.37
C SER A 36 -9.25 21.14 9.16
N GLU A 37 -9.98 22.18 9.52
CA GLU A 37 -11.45 22.23 9.36
C GLU A 37 -11.87 22.28 7.88
N TYR A 38 -11.03 22.86 7.01
CA TYR A 38 -11.31 23.01 5.58
C TYR A 38 -10.06 22.79 4.74
N VAL A 39 -10.19 22.01 3.67
CA VAL A 39 -9.10 21.75 2.72
C VAL A 39 -9.49 22.23 1.33
N ARG A 40 -8.55 22.89 0.65
CA ARG A 40 -8.67 23.19 -0.78
C ARG A 40 -8.33 21.93 -1.56
N PHE A 41 -9.23 21.51 -2.46
CA PHE A 41 -9.06 20.32 -3.28
C PHE A 41 -9.28 20.63 -4.76
N HIS A 42 -8.38 20.16 -5.62
CA HIS A 42 -8.44 20.42 -7.07
C HIS A 42 -9.14 19.27 -7.79
N TYR A 43 -9.67 19.52 -8.99
CA TYR A 43 -10.27 18.49 -9.85
C TYR A 43 -11.29 17.58 -9.14
N ALA A 44 -12.09 18.17 -8.24
CA ALA A 44 -13.02 17.44 -7.38
C ALA A 44 -14.04 16.58 -8.15
N ASN A 45 -14.44 17.03 -9.35
CA ASN A 45 -15.31 16.30 -10.26
C ASN A 45 -14.72 14.95 -10.72
N TRP A 46 -13.39 14.84 -10.80
CA TRP A 46 -12.71 13.58 -11.08
C TRP A 46 -12.31 12.86 -9.79
N ALA A 47 -11.61 13.54 -8.89
CA ALA A 47 -10.86 12.88 -7.83
C ALA A 47 -11.61 12.69 -6.51
N LEU A 48 -12.71 13.41 -6.27
CA LEU A 48 -13.54 13.09 -5.10
C LEU A 48 -14.42 11.89 -5.41
N ILE A 49 -14.42 10.95 -4.47
CA ILE A 49 -15.19 9.73 -4.55
C ILE A 49 -16.31 9.83 -3.54
N LYS A 50 -17.54 9.79 -4.04
CA LYS A 50 -18.73 9.79 -3.21
C LYS A 50 -18.93 8.40 -2.63
N ILE A 51 -18.83 8.29 -1.31
CA ILE A 51 -19.30 7.12 -0.57
C ILE A 51 -20.84 7.23 -0.53
N PRO A 52 -21.59 6.16 -0.87
CA PRO A 52 -23.05 6.18 -0.81
C PRO A 52 -23.55 6.34 0.65
N GLY A 53 -24.83 6.64 0.84
CA GLY A 53 -25.42 6.75 2.18
C GLY A 53 -24.90 7.91 3.04
N GLN A 54 -25.07 7.77 4.35
CA GLN A 54 -24.61 8.68 5.40
C GLN A 54 -23.60 7.98 6.31
N PRO A 55 -22.71 8.72 7.01
CA PRO A 55 -21.76 8.12 7.95
C PRO A 55 -22.41 7.21 9.01
N SER A 56 -23.62 7.54 9.47
CA SER A 56 -24.41 6.75 10.42
C SER A 56 -24.85 5.38 9.90
N ASP A 57 -24.80 5.16 8.59
CA ASP A 57 -25.19 3.88 7.97
C ASP A 57 -24.07 2.83 8.08
N TYR A 58 -22.87 3.24 8.50
CA TYR A 58 -21.67 2.42 8.49
C TYR A 58 -21.20 2.09 9.91
N SER A 59 -20.78 0.83 10.10
CA SER A 59 -20.09 0.43 11.32
C SER A 59 -18.74 1.13 11.44
N GLU A 60 -18.21 1.24 12.66
CA GLU A 60 -16.87 1.80 12.89
C GLU A 60 -15.78 1.09 12.06
N GLY A 61 -15.86 -0.25 11.95
CA GLY A 61 -14.92 -1.04 11.14
C GLY A 61 -15.00 -0.74 9.64
N MET A 62 -16.22 -0.50 9.13
CA MET A 62 -16.41 -0.10 7.74
C MET A 62 -15.94 1.35 7.51
N MET A 63 -16.22 2.26 8.44
CA MET A 63 -15.70 3.64 8.38
C MET A 63 -14.18 3.67 8.36
N LYS A 64 -13.51 2.89 9.22
CA LYS A 64 -12.06 2.69 9.18
C LYS A 64 -11.61 2.15 7.82
N SER A 65 -12.30 1.16 7.27
CA SER A 65 -11.96 0.60 5.96
C SER A 65 -12.12 1.60 4.82
N LEU A 66 -13.21 2.38 4.81
CA LEU A 66 -13.43 3.47 3.87
C LEU A 66 -12.34 4.54 3.98
N LEU A 67 -11.87 4.86 5.19
CA LEU A 67 -10.80 5.82 5.39
C LEU A 67 -9.46 5.33 4.79
N THR A 68 -9.18 4.02 4.81
CA THR A 68 -7.95 3.49 4.17
C THR A 68 -7.92 3.71 2.66
N LEU A 69 -9.09 3.88 2.02
CA LEU A 69 -9.19 4.15 0.58
C LEU A 69 -8.62 5.52 0.20
N ALA A 70 -8.41 6.42 1.17
CA ALA A 70 -7.73 7.69 0.91
C ALA A 70 -6.23 7.54 0.56
N ASP A 71 -5.58 6.42 0.93
CA ASP A 71 -4.14 6.21 0.77
C ASP A 71 -3.76 4.74 0.85
N VAL A 72 -3.65 4.19 2.06
CA VAL A 72 -2.84 2.99 2.31
C VAL A 72 -3.36 1.73 1.61
N MET A 73 -4.68 1.61 1.43
CA MET A 73 -5.27 0.48 0.70
C MET A 73 -5.00 0.57 -0.81
N PRO A 74 -5.34 1.68 -1.50
CA PRO A 74 -4.94 1.87 -2.90
C PRO A 74 -3.43 1.82 -3.12
N THR A 75 -2.60 2.26 -2.18
CA THR A 75 -1.13 2.16 -2.27
C THR A 75 -0.66 0.70 -2.21
N GLY A 76 -1.19 -0.11 -1.29
CA GLY A 76 -0.93 -1.55 -1.27
C GLY A 76 -1.42 -2.25 -2.54
N TYR A 77 -2.57 -1.83 -3.07
CA TYR A 77 -3.08 -2.32 -4.35
C TYR A 77 -2.21 -1.90 -5.54
N HIS A 78 -1.70 -0.67 -5.53
CA HIS A 78 -0.79 -0.17 -6.54
C HIS A 78 0.45 -1.05 -6.64
N ALA A 79 1.07 -1.40 -5.51
CA ALA A 79 2.22 -2.29 -5.47
C ALA A 79 1.93 -3.63 -6.17
N ALA A 80 0.80 -4.27 -5.83
CA ALA A 80 0.41 -5.55 -6.43
C ALA A 80 0.07 -5.42 -7.93
N ARG A 81 -0.51 -4.28 -8.35
CA ARG A 81 -0.82 -3.99 -9.75
C ARG A 81 0.45 -3.77 -10.57
N VAL A 82 1.38 -2.93 -10.11
CA VAL A 82 2.60 -2.59 -10.88
C VAL A 82 3.63 -3.72 -10.89
N ALA A 83 3.59 -4.61 -9.90
CA ALA A 83 4.29 -5.90 -9.95
C ALA A 83 3.59 -6.93 -10.86
N ASP A 84 2.48 -6.56 -11.51
CA ASP A 84 1.63 -7.43 -12.32
C ASP A 84 1.37 -8.78 -11.62
N VAL A 85 0.93 -8.72 -10.35
CA VAL A 85 0.57 -9.94 -9.59
C VAL A 85 -0.58 -10.64 -10.31
N LYS A 86 -0.42 -11.94 -10.55
CA LYS A 86 -1.36 -12.80 -11.25
C LYS A 86 -1.92 -13.88 -10.33
N ARG A 87 -3.02 -14.48 -10.77
CA ARG A 87 -3.56 -15.67 -10.14
C ARG A 87 -2.50 -16.77 -10.14
N GLY A 88 -2.21 -17.33 -8.97
CA GLY A 88 -1.23 -18.39 -8.78
C GLY A 88 0.15 -17.90 -8.34
N ASP A 89 0.46 -16.61 -8.45
CA ASP A 89 1.79 -16.08 -8.09
C ASP A 89 2.15 -16.35 -6.62
N LYS A 90 3.44 -16.55 -6.38
CA LYS A 90 4.10 -16.49 -5.07
C LYS A 90 4.57 -15.06 -4.84
N VAL A 91 3.98 -14.39 -3.87
CA VAL A 91 4.21 -12.97 -3.59
C VAL A 91 4.94 -12.80 -2.26
N VAL A 92 5.91 -11.90 -2.23
CA VAL A 92 6.58 -11.46 -0.99
C VAL A 92 6.26 -10.00 -0.74
N VAL A 93 5.78 -9.69 0.46
CA VAL A 93 5.52 -8.31 0.89
C VAL A 93 6.62 -7.88 1.86
N ILE A 94 7.28 -6.77 1.54
CA ILE A 94 8.41 -6.24 2.30
C ILE A 94 7.96 -4.96 2.98
N GLY A 95 7.91 -4.99 4.31
CA GLY A 95 7.33 -3.94 5.14
C GLY A 95 5.99 -4.36 5.72
N ASP A 96 5.82 -4.17 7.01
CA ASP A 96 4.63 -4.62 7.77
C ASP A 96 3.78 -3.48 8.32
N GLY A 97 4.06 -2.24 7.89
CA GLY A 97 3.22 -1.07 8.18
C GLY A 97 1.89 -1.10 7.42
N ALA A 98 1.11 -0.03 7.52
CA ALA A 98 -0.24 0.04 6.96
C ALA A 98 -0.31 -0.33 5.46
N VAL A 99 0.62 0.19 4.65
CA VAL A 99 0.70 -0.13 3.21
C VAL A 99 1.01 -1.61 2.98
N GLY A 100 1.96 -2.19 3.72
CA GLY A 100 2.32 -3.60 3.59
C GLY A 100 1.17 -4.54 3.98
N GLN A 101 0.45 -4.23 5.06
CA GLN A 101 -0.77 -4.96 5.43
C GLN A 101 -1.84 -4.89 4.33
N CYS A 102 -2.01 -3.73 3.71
CA CYS A 102 -2.90 -3.57 2.57
C CYS A 102 -2.39 -4.28 1.30
N ALA A 103 -1.06 -4.38 1.11
CA ALA A 103 -0.44 -5.09 0.00
C ALA A 103 -0.68 -6.61 0.10
N VAL A 104 -0.74 -7.17 1.32
CA VAL A 104 -1.18 -8.55 1.55
C VAL A 104 -2.62 -8.76 1.08
N ILE A 105 -3.54 -7.86 1.46
CA ILE A 105 -4.94 -7.89 1.01
C ILE A 105 -4.98 -7.82 -0.53
N ALA A 106 -4.25 -6.88 -1.13
CA ALA A 106 -4.22 -6.70 -2.57
C ALA A 106 -3.66 -7.91 -3.33
N ALA A 107 -2.58 -8.53 -2.84
CA ALA A 107 -2.03 -9.73 -3.43
C ALA A 107 -3.05 -10.88 -3.44
N LYS A 108 -3.80 -11.04 -2.33
CA LYS A 108 -4.91 -12.01 -2.25
C LYS A 108 -6.05 -11.68 -3.21
N MET A 109 -6.47 -10.42 -3.30
CA MET A 109 -7.50 -9.97 -4.25
C MET A 109 -7.11 -10.28 -5.70
N ARG A 110 -5.82 -10.21 -6.04
CA ARG A 110 -5.28 -10.53 -7.36
C ARG A 110 -5.05 -12.02 -7.61
N GLY A 111 -5.32 -12.86 -6.60
CA GLY A 111 -5.31 -14.32 -6.71
C GLY A 111 -3.96 -14.98 -6.46
N ALA A 112 -3.03 -14.32 -5.77
CA ALA A 112 -1.78 -14.96 -5.34
C ALA A 112 -2.05 -16.25 -4.54
N SER A 113 -1.25 -17.29 -4.77
CA SER A 113 -1.42 -18.61 -4.13
C SER A 113 -0.63 -18.72 -2.83
N GLN A 114 0.50 -18.03 -2.74
CA GLN A 114 1.32 -17.91 -1.54
C GLN A 114 1.69 -16.44 -1.34
N ILE A 115 1.55 -15.96 -0.10
CA ILE A 115 1.85 -14.58 0.27
C ILE A 115 2.70 -14.61 1.53
N VAL A 116 3.97 -14.23 1.41
CA VAL A 116 4.90 -14.17 2.55
C VAL A 116 5.05 -12.71 2.97
N LEU A 117 4.64 -12.38 4.18
CA LEU A 117 4.94 -11.06 4.76
C LEU A 117 6.26 -11.11 5.53
N MET A 118 7.18 -10.20 5.21
CA MET A 118 8.37 -10.01 6.00
C MET A 118 8.07 -9.07 7.18
N SER A 119 7.89 -9.61 8.40
CA SER A 119 7.49 -8.87 9.60
C SER A 119 8.13 -9.43 10.87
N ARG A 120 8.59 -8.56 11.77
CA ARG A 120 9.14 -8.93 13.09
C ARG A 120 8.23 -8.58 14.28
N HIS A 121 7.06 -8.00 14.01
CA HIS A 121 6.12 -7.57 15.05
C HIS A 121 4.94 -8.54 15.07
N GLU A 122 4.77 -9.26 16.17
CA GLU A 122 3.81 -10.37 16.27
C GLU A 122 2.37 -9.93 15.99
N ASP A 123 1.96 -8.79 16.51
CA ASP A 123 0.64 -8.17 16.26
C ASP A 123 0.39 -7.95 14.76
N ARG A 124 1.42 -7.48 14.04
CA ARG A 124 1.37 -7.24 12.58
C ARG A 124 1.39 -8.53 11.79
N GLN A 125 2.08 -9.56 12.27
CA GLN A 125 2.04 -10.90 11.67
C GLN A 125 0.64 -11.49 11.75
N GLN A 126 -0.01 -11.44 12.92
CA GLN A 126 -1.38 -11.94 13.09
C GLN A 126 -2.38 -11.20 12.20
N MET A 127 -2.24 -9.88 12.06
CA MET A 127 -3.05 -9.09 11.13
C MET A 127 -2.89 -9.56 9.68
N ALA A 128 -1.65 -9.79 9.24
CA ALA A 128 -1.36 -10.20 7.88
C ALA A 128 -1.89 -11.60 7.58
N LEU A 129 -1.69 -12.55 8.50
CA LEU A 129 -2.19 -13.93 8.37
C LEU A 129 -3.72 -13.93 8.25
N ALA A 130 -4.41 -13.17 9.09
CA ALA A 130 -5.86 -13.02 9.02
C ALA A 130 -6.34 -12.33 7.73
N SER A 131 -5.49 -11.55 7.06
CA SER A 131 -5.83 -10.80 5.85
C SER A 131 -5.48 -11.53 4.55
N GLY A 132 -4.62 -12.55 4.61
CA GLY A 132 -4.27 -13.35 3.44
C GLY A 132 -2.85 -13.87 3.37
N ALA A 133 -1.95 -13.43 4.25
CA ALA A 133 -0.60 -13.97 4.29
C ALA A 133 -0.65 -15.48 4.60
N THR A 134 0.10 -16.27 3.85
CA THR A 134 0.22 -17.72 4.05
C THR A 134 1.41 -18.06 4.92
N ALA A 135 2.39 -17.15 5.05
CA ALA A 135 3.52 -17.29 5.94
C ALA A 135 4.10 -15.91 6.33
N VAL A 136 4.94 -15.92 7.36
CA VAL A 136 5.67 -14.74 7.84
C VAL A 136 7.15 -15.05 8.03
N VAL A 137 8.00 -14.07 7.74
CA VAL A 137 9.46 -14.14 7.94
C VAL A 137 9.94 -12.92 8.74
N ALA A 138 10.51 -13.16 9.91
CA ALA A 138 10.99 -12.10 10.80
C ALA A 138 12.40 -11.62 10.41
N GLU A 139 13.19 -12.54 9.87
CA GLU A 139 14.57 -12.35 9.46
C GLU A 139 14.68 -11.32 8.32
N ARG A 140 15.90 -10.77 8.15
CA ARG A 140 16.24 -9.73 7.17
C ARG A 140 17.57 -10.06 6.50
N GLY A 141 17.93 -9.29 5.48
CA GLY A 141 19.16 -9.52 4.71
C GLY A 141 19.20 -10.93 4.11
N GLU A 142 20.40 -11.50 4.02
CA GLU A 142 20.63 -12.81 3.40
C GLU A 142 19.86 -13.95 4.07
N GLU A 143 19.79 -13.95 5.41
CA GLU A 143 19.04 -14.95 6.17
C GLU A 143 17.54 -14.88 5.85
N GLY A 144 16.98 -13.66 5.84
CA GLY A 144 15.58 -13.44 5.47
C GLY A 144 15.29 -13.87 4.03
N ILE A 145 16.19 -13.54 3.09
CA ILE A 145 16.08 -13.95 1.69
C ILE A 145 16.08 -15.48 1.57
N ALA A 146 17.04 -16.15 2.20
CA ALA A 146 17.16 -17.60 2.16
C ALA A 146 15.91 -18.30 2.72
N LYS A 147 15.40 -17.81 3.86
CA LYS A 147 14.21 -18.37 4.50
C LYS A 147 12.94 -18.17 3.67
N VAL A 148 12.75 -16.99 3.08
CA VAL A 148 11.66 -16.73 2.13
C VAL A 148 11.72 -17.71 0.97
N ARG A 149 12.89 -17.88 0.35
CA ARG A 149 13.07 -18.79 -0.80
C ARG A 149 12.81 -20.25 -0.43
N GLN A 150 13.21 -20.66 0.78
CA GLN A 150 12.91 -21.99 1.30
C GLN A 150 11.39 -22.21 1.43
N ILE A 151 10.67 -21.27 2.04
CA ILE A 151 9.21 -21.34 2.21
C ILE A 151 8.49 -21.41 0.86
N LEU A 152 8.95 -20.65 -0.13
CA LEU A 152 8.37 -20.58 -1.46
C LEU A 152 8.84 -21.70 -2.41
N GLY A 153 9.76 -22.57 -1.98
CA GLY A 153 10.39 -23.58 -2.84
C GLY A 153 11.16 -23.00 -4.02
N GLY A 154 11.68 -21.77 -3.91
CA GLY A 154 12.34 -21.02 -4.98
C GLY A 154 12.18 -19.52 -4.81
N GLY A 155 12.49 -18.75 -5.86
CA GLY A 155 12.22 -17.30 -5.84
C GLY A 155 10.72 -16.98 -5.97
N ALA A 156 10.35 -15.80 -5.51
CA ALA A 156 9.02 -15.23 -5.67
C ALA A 156 8.77 -14.73 -7.09
N ASP A 157 7.52 -14.83 -7.56
CA ASP A 157 7.08 -14.27 -8.84
C ASP A 157 7.00 -12.74 -8.78
N ALA A 158 6.56 -12.23 -7.62
CA ALA A 158 6.45 -10.80 -7.36
C ALA A 158 6.91 -10.42 -5.94
N ALA A 159 7.59 -9.29 -5.82
CA ALA A 159 7.91 -8.65 -4.54
C ALA A 159 7.26 -7.26 -4.46
N LEU A 160 6.58 -6.98 -3.34
CA LEU A 160 5.91 -5.72 -3.06
C LEU A 160 6.72 -4.95 -2.02
N GLU A 161 7.47 -3.94 -2.46
CA GLU A 161 8.35 -3.13 -1.62
C GLU A 161 7.56 -1.93 -1.06
N CYS A 162 7.36 -1.92 0.26
CA CYS A 162 6.48 -0.97 0.97
C CYS A 162 7.21 -0.22 2.11
N VAL A 163 8.54 -0.09 2.06
CA VAL A 163 9.38 0.51 3.11
C VAL A 163 10.12 1.74 2.60
N GLY A 164 10.69 1.71 1.39
CA GLY A 164 11.41 2.83 0.78
C GLY A 164 12.88 2.94 1.17
N THR A 165 13.47 1.89 1.75
CA THR A 165 14.90 1.84 2.10
C THR A 165 15.70 1.02 1.10
N GLU A 166 17.00 1.27 1.02
CA GLU A 166 17.90 0.51 0.14
C GLU A 166 17.89 -0.98 0.49
N ALA A 167 17.99 -1.30 1.78
CA ALA A 167 17.92 -2.68 2.28
C ALA A 167 16.60 -3.37 1.88
N ALA A 168 15.46 -2.67 1.86
CA ALA A 168 14.19 -3.27 1.46
C ALA A 168 14.16 -3.60 -0.05
N MET A 169 14.77 -2.75 -0.88
CA MET A 169 14.93 -3.01 -2.31
C MET A 169 15.90 -4.18 -2.57
N GLU A 170 17.04 -4.24 -1.86
CA GLU A 170 17.97 -5.37 -1.94
C GLU A 170 17.29 -6.68 -1.54
N GLN A 171 16.47 -6.65 -0.48
CA GLN A 171 15.65 -7.79 -0.11
C GLN A 171 14.65 -8.17 -1.21
N ALA A 172 13.99 -7.19 -1.84
CA ALA A 172 13.07 -7.44 -2.97
C ALA A 172 13.77 -8.14 -4.14
N LEU A 173 14.97 -7.68 -4.50
CA LEU A 173 15.79 -8.27 -5.55
C LEU A 173 16.28 -9.69 -5.19
N GLY A 174 16.62 -9.93 -3.93
CA GLY A 174 17.11 -11.24 -3.47
C GLY A 174 16.03 -12.33 -3.41
N VAL A 175 14.79 -11.96 -3.08
CA VAL A 175 13.71 -12.95 -2.93
C VAL A 175 13.10 -13.39 -4.26
N ILE A 176 13.20 -12.59 -5.33
CA ILE A 176 12.61 -12.93 -6.63
C ILE A 176 13.45 -13.94 -7.42
N HIS A 177 12.82 -14.62 -8.37
CA HIS A 177 13.53 -15.41 -9.39
C HIS A 177 13.82 -14.57 -10.64
N ASN A 178 14.65 -15.09 -11.57
CA ASN A 178 14.87 -14.45 -12.86
C ASN A 178 13.55 -14.35 -13.65
N GLY A 179 13.22 -13.17 -14.19
CA GLY A 179 11.92 -12.85 -14.78
C GLY A 179 10.87 -12.39 -13.77
N GLY A 180 11.23 -12.29 -12.48
CA GLY A 180 10.37 -11.78 -11.43
C GLY A 180 10.08 -10.28 -11.54
N ARG A 181 9.10 -9.83 -10.75
CA ARG A 181 8.54 -8.48 -10.86
C ARG A 181 8.54 -7.78 -9.50
N ILE A 182 8.90 -6.50 -9.48
CA ILE A 182 8.90 -5.70 -8.24
C ILE A 182 7.90 -4.56 -8.40
N GLY A 183 7.00 -4.47 -7.43
CA GLY A 183 6.11 -3.33 -7.22
C GLY A 183 6.65 -2.48 -6.10
N PHE A 184 7.18 -1.30 -6.42
CA PHE A 184 7.83 -0.40 -5.47
C PHE A 184 6.90 0.79 -5.15
N VAL A 185 6.54 0.94 -3.88
CA VAL A 185 5.67 2.03 -3.41
C VAL A 185 6.15 2.68 -2.11
N GLY A 186 7.21 2.14 -1.48
CA GLY A 186 7.86 2.80 -0.36
C GLY A 186 8.48 4.12 -0.81
N VAL A 187 8.22 5.21 -0.10
CA VAL A 187 8.80 6.52 -0.44
C VAL A 187 10.33 6.44 -0.25
N PRO A 188 11.15 6.66 -1.29
CA PRO A 188 12.60 6.50 -1.19
C PRO A 188 13.25 7.40 -0.15
N HIS A 189 14.12 6.82 0.67
CA HIS A 189 15.04 7.56 1.56
C HIS A 189 16.43 7.74 0.93
N TYR A 190 16.55 7.42 -0.36
CA TYR A 190 17.78 7.43 -1.14
C TYR A 190 17.61 8.31 -2.38
N ASN A 191 18.73 8.84 -2.88
CA ASN A 191 18.73 9.69 -4.07
C ASN A 191 18.69 8.89 -5.38
N ASN A 192 19.28 7.69 -5.38
CA ASN A 192 19.36 6.82 -6.56
C ASN A 192 18.78 5.44 -6.25
N ARG A 193 18.03 4.87 -7.20
CA ARG A 193 17.45 3.54 -7.02
C ARG A 193 18.55 2.46 -6.91
N PRO A 194 18.61 1.68 -5.82
CA PRO A 194 19.63 0.65 -5.63
C PRO A 194 19.24 -0.65 -6.36
N LEU A 195 19.08 -0.57 -7.69
CA LEU A 195 18.69 -1.71 -8.52
C LEU A 195 19.88 -2.53 -9.02
N GLY A 196 21.09 -1.95 -9.01
CA GLY A 196 22.22 -2.54 -9.72
C GLY A 196 21.89 -2.78 -11.21
N SER A 197 22.53 -3.79 -11.81
CA SER A 197 22.14 -4.27 -13.14
C SER A 197 21.17 -5.42 -13.02
N THR A 198 19.93 -5.21 -13.45
CA THR A 198 18.88 -6.25 -13.51
C THR A 198 18.82 -6.99 -14.85
N PHE A 199 19.66 -6.60 -15.81
CA PHE A 199 19.57 -7.03 -17.20
C PHE A 199 19.68 -8.56 -17.36
N ALA A 200 20.68 -9.18 -16.73
CA ALA A 200 20.91 -10.62 -16.85
C ALA A 200 19.82 -11.48 -16.16
N GLN A 201 18.98 -10.86 -15.33
CA GLN A 201 17.91 -11.54 -14.61
C GLN A 201 16.53 -11.28 -15.22
N ASN A 202 16.41 -10.42 -16.23
CA ASN A 202 15.13 -10.00 -16.82
C ASN A 202 14.10 -9.50 -15.78
N ILE A 203 14.54 -8.77 -14.75
CA ILE A 203 13.65 -8.29 -13.69
C ILE A 203 12.86 -7.07 -14.17
N THR A 204 11.54 -7.09 -13.95
CA THR A 204 10.67 -5.92 -14.15
C THR A 204 10.54 -5.14 -12.86
N VAL A 205 10.71 -3.82 -12.91
CA VAL A 205 10.51 -2.94 -11.75
C VAL A 205 9.52 -1.85 -12.13
N GLY A 206 8.35 -1.87 -11.50
CA GLY A 206 7.29 -0.87 -11.66
C GLY A 206 6.95 -0.25 -10.30
N GLY A 207 6.45 0.99 -10.29
CA GLY A 207 6.10 1.64 -9.03
C GLY A 207 5.95 3.14 -9.12
N GLY A 208 5.75 3.75 -7.96
CA GLY A 208 5.48 5.18 -7.82
C GLY A 208 4.24 5.48 -6.97
N PRO A 209 3.76 6.73 -7.01
CA PRO A 209 2.59 7.17 -6.26
C PRO A 209 1.33 6.44 -6.73
N ALA A 210 0.49 6.04 -5.78
CA ALA A 210 -0.72 5.29 -6.07
C ALA A 210 -1.75 6.12 -6.86
N SER A 211 -2.45 5.47 -7.78
CA SER A 211 -3.57 6.04 -8.53
C SER A 211 -4.88 5.80 -7.79
N VAL A 212 -5.02 6.48 -6.64
CA VAL A 212 -6.08 6.22 -5.65
C VAL A 212 -7.46 6.28 -6.28
N THR A 213 -7.77 7.39 -6.97
CA THR A 213 -9.10 7.63 -7.55
C THR A 213 -9.47 6.53 -8.55
N THR A 214 -8.52 6.15 -9.40
CA THR A 214 -8.72 5.09 -10.39
C THR A 214 -9.05 3.75 -9.73
N TYR A 215 -8.31 3.32 -8.71
CA TYR A 215 -8.53 2.02 -8.08
C TYR A 215 -9.82 1.95 -7.27
N ASP A 216 -10.13 3.01 -6.55
CA ASP A 216 -11.36 3.10 -5.77
C ASP A 216 -12.60 3.04 -6.66
N LYS A 217 -12.63 3.81 -7.76
CA LYS A 217 -13.74 3.78 -8.72
C LYS A 217 -13.89 2.42 -9.42
N GLN A 218 -12.78 1.75 -9.71
CA GLN A 218 -12.80 0.49 -10.44
C GLN A 218 -13.20 -0.69 -9.57
N LEU A 219 -12.72 -0.76 -8.32
CA LEU A 219 -12.89 -1.96 -7.51
C LEU A 219 -12.84 -1.76 -5.98
N LEU A 220 -11.97 -0.91 -5.43
CA LEU A 220 -11.68 -0.95 -3.99
C LEU A 220 -12.86 -0.46 -3.14
N LEU A 221 -13.57 0.58 -3.59
CA LEU A 221 -14.76 1.05 -2.88
C LEU A 221 -15.82 -0.04 -2.81
N LYS A 222 -16.09 -0.72 -3.93
CA LYS A 222 -17.05 -1.83 -3.98
C LYS A 222 -16.63 -2.96 -3.04
N ALA A 223 -15.37 -3.38 -3.09
CA ALA A 223 -14.86 -4.46 -2.25
C ALA A 223 -14.95 -4.15 -0.75
N VAL A 224 -14.78 -2.88 -0.34
CA VAL A 224 -15.02 -2.47 1.05
C VAL A 224 -16.50 -2.50 1.40
N LEU A 225 -17.36 -1.93 0.53
CA LEU A 225 -18.81 -1.86 0.79
C LEU A 225 -19.47 -3.24 0.83
N ASP A 226 -18.99 -4.18 0.02
CA ASP A 226 -19.47 -5.57 0.03
C ASP A 226 -18.92 -6.40 1.21
N GLY A 227 -17.92 -5.87 1.94
CA GLY A 227 -17.24 -6.58 3.02
C GLY A 227 -16.21 -7.62 2.56
N ASP A 228 -15.91 -7.69 1.26
CA ASP A 228 -14.89 -8.58 0.67
C ASP A 228 -13.50 -8.30 1.24
N ILE A 229 -13.21 -7.04 1.57
CA ILE A 229 -11.99 -6.61 2.24
C ILE A 229 -12.27 -5.70 3.43
N ASN A 230 -11.44 -5.83 4.47
CA ASN A 230 -11.58 -5.09 5.72
C ASN A 230 -10.23 -4.41 6.12
N PRO A 231 -9.69 -3.51 5.28
CA PRO A 231 -8.38 -2.91 5.50
C PRO A 231 -8.29 -2.00 6.73
N GLY A 232 -9.42 -1.61 7.32
CA GLY A 232 -9.48 -0.70 8.48
C GLY A 232 -8.74 -1.18 9.74
N ARG A 233 -8.35 -2.47 9.81
CA ARG A 233 -7.58 -3.04 10.94
C ARG A 233 -6.20 -2.40 11.12
N VAL A 234 -5.66 -1.74 10.09
CA VAL A 234 -4.39 -1.00 10.18
C VAL A 234 -4.45 0.19 11.14
N PHE A 235 -5.65 0.71 11.41
CA PHE A 235 -5.88 1.72 12.45
C PHE A 235 -5.84 1.08 13.84
N THR A 236 -4.68 1.12 14.46
CA THR A 236 -4.38 0.41 15.72
C THR A 236 -4.62 1.27 16.95
N ASN A 237 -4.56 2.59 16.80
CA ASN A 237 -4.83 3.55 17.86
C ASN A 237 -5.69 4.68 17.33
N THR A 238 -6.52 5.24 18.21
CA THR A 238 -7.36 6.41 17.93
C THR A 238 -6.94 7.55 18.84
N TYR A 239 -6.86 8.75 18.30
CA TYR A 239 -6.44 9.97 19.01
C TYR A 239 -7.43 11.10 18.72
N ARG A 240 -7.45 12.10 19.59
CA ARG A 240 -8.12 13.38 19.32
C ARG A 240 -7.22 14.26 18.46
N LEU A 241 -7.79 15.27 17.80
CA LEU A 241 -7.00 16.25 17.06
C LEU A 241 -6.02 17.02 17.98
N ASP A 242 -6.41 17.30 19.22
CA ASP A 242 -5.55 17.98 20.20
C ASP A 242 -4.28 17.17 20.55
N ASP A 243 -4.33 15.84 20.39
CA ASP A 243 -3.24 14.90 20.67
C ASP A 243 -2.38 14.59 19.44
N ILE A 244 -2.48 15.39 18.37
CA ILE A 244 -1.88 15.06 17.07
C ILE A 244 -0.36 14.83 17.14
N ASN A 245 0.36 15.60 17.98
CA ASN A 245 1.79 15.43 18.19
C ASN A 245 2.14 14.07 18.78
N GLN A 246 1.31 13.59 19.73
CA GLN A 246 1.49 12.27 20.33
C GLN A 246 1.18 11.16 19.31
N ALA A 247 0.14 11.34 18.49
CA ALA A 247 -0.20 10.41 17.42
C ALA A 247 0.96 10.24 16.40
N TYR A 248 1.64 11.33 16.03
CA TYR A 248 2.83 11.26 15.17
C TYR A 248 4.01 10.57 15.86
N LYS A 249 4.26 10.89 17.13
CA LYS A 249 5.33 10.27 17.91
C LYS A 249 5.14 8.76 18.03
N ASP A 250 3.94 8.28 18.30
CA ASP A 250 3.66 6.85 18.42
C ASP A 250 3.81 6.09 17.09
N MET A 251 3.49 6.73 15.96
CA MET A 251 3.79 6.19 14.63
C MET A 251 5.31 6.14 14.36
N GLN A 252 6.05 7.20 14.71
CA GLN A 252 7.51 7.25 14.56
C GLN A 252 8.22 6.19 15.43
N ASP A 253 7.78 6.04 16.68
CA ASP A 253 8.28 5.05 17.65
C ASP A 253 7.78 3.62 17.33
N ARG A 254 6.97 3.45 16.27
CA ARG A 254 6.39 2.17 15.82
C ARG A 254 5.47 1.49 16.83
N LYS A 255 4.93 2.23 17.80
CA LYS A 255 3.89 1.77 18.73
C LYS A 255 2.53 1.67 18.06
N THR A 256 2.32 2.44 17.00
CA THR A 256 1.10 2.47 16.21
C THR A 256 1.42 2.21 14.73
N ILE A 257 0.59 1.40 14.07
CA ILE A 257 0.71 1.13 12.62
C ILE A 257 0.19 2.32 11.81
N LYS A 258 -1.04 2.76 12.13
CA LYS A 258 -1.69 3.94 11.58
C LYS A 258 -2.58 4.53 12.67
N SER A 259 -2.46 5.82 12.92
CA SER A 259 -3.31 6.54 13.84
C SER A 259 -4.62 6.94 13.16
N LEU A 260 -5.74 6.72 13.83
CA LEU A 260 -7.04 7.29 13.47
C LEU A 260 -7.23 8.57 14.29
N ILE A 261 -7.64 9.66 13.63
CA ILE A 261 -8.06 10.87 14.35
C ILE A 261 -9.59 10.83 14.45
N ALA A 262 -10.10 10.80 15.67
CA ALA A 262 -11.52 10.98 15.93
C ALA A 262 -11.83 12.48 15.92
N MET A 263 -12.83 12.85 15.12
CA MET A 263 -13.42 14.18 15.12
C MET A 263 -14.67 14.11 15.99
N ASP A 264 -14.76 14.96 17.01
CA ASP A 264 -15.95 15.09 17.86
C ASP A 264 -17.12 15.74 17.12
#